data_AF-A0A3S4FXJ8-F1
#
_entry.id   AF-A0A3S4FXJ8-F1
#
_cell.length_a   1.000
_cell.length_b   1.000
_cell.length_c   1.000
_cell.angle_alpha   90.00
_cell.angle_beta   90.00
_cell.angle_gamma   90.00
#
_symmetry.space_group_name_H-M   'P 1'
#
loop_
_entity.id
_entity.type
_entity.pdbx_description
1 polymer ?
#
loop_
_entity_poly.entity_id
_entity_poly.type
_entity_poly.pdbx_seq_one_letter_code
_entity_poly.pdbx_strand_id
1 'polypeptide(L)'
;MANHEQADRLANVVRSRLLTPGGIMATEYETGEQWDKPNGWAPLQWMAIQGFKLYGDDMLGDEIAHNWLKTVNHFYQEHHKLIEKYHISGGTPREGGGGEYPLQDGFGWTNGVVRRLIGLYGEP
;
A
#
# COMPACT_ATOMS: atom_id res chain seq x y z
N MET A 1 5.44 21.98 -3.91
CA MET A 1 6.36 20.86 -3.65
C MET A 1 6.90 21.00 -2.24
N ALA A 2 7.16 19.88 -1.56
CA ALA A 2 7.72 19.87 -0.21
C ALA A 2 9.22 20.20 -0.25
N ASN A 3 9.76 20.74 0.84
CA ASN A 3 11.21 20.77 1.08
C ASN A 3 11.67 19.49 1.83
N HIS A 4 12.98 19.27 1.94
CA HIS A 4 13.52 18.06 2.58
C HIS A 4 13.10 17.94 4.06
N GLU A 5 13.11 19.03 4.82
CA GLU A 5 12.68 19.01 6.23
C GLU A 5 11.19 18.62 6.40
N GLN A 6 10.33 19.06 5.48
CA GLN A 6 8.92 18.64 5.42
C GLN A 6 8.80 17.16 5.04
N ALA A 7 9.61 16.68 4.10
CA ALA A 7 9.63 15.28 3.70
C ALA A 7 10.09 14.37 4.86
N ASP A 8 11.14 14.74 5.59
CA ASP A 8 11.66 14.00 6.75
C ASP A 8 10.62 13.91 7.88
N ARG A 9 9.94 15.03 8.18
CA ARG A 9 8.83 15.03 9.14
C ARG A 9 7.70 14.13 8.68
N LEU A 10 7.32 14.19 7.41
CA LEU A 10 6.28 13.33 6.86
C LEU A 10 6.66 11.84 6.93
N ALA A 11 7.92 11.50 6.65
CA ALA A 11 8.42 10.13 6.73
C ALA A 11 8.29 9.57 8.14
N ASN A 12 8.60 10.36 9.17
CA ASN A 12 8.41 9.97 10.57
C ASN A 12 6.93 9.76 10.94
N VAL A 13 6.05 10.60 10.43
CA VAL A 13 4.60 10.48 10.64
C VAL A 13 4.06 9.22 9.94
N VAL A 14 4.47 8.96 8.69
CA VAL A 14 4.04 7.78 7.95
C VAL A 14 4.50 6.50 8.63
N ARG A 15 5.78 6.41 9.04
CA ARG A 15 6.32 5.26 9.79
C ARG A 15 5.53 4.97 11.06
N SER A 16 5.15 6.01 11.80
CA SER A 16 4.51 5.85 13.12
C SER A 16 3.01 5.65 13.07
N ARG A 17 2.32 6.11 12.01
CA ARG A 17 0.85 6.20 12.01
C ARG A 17 0.17 5.45 10.88
N LEU A 18 0.82 5.27 9.73
CA LEU A 18 0.20 4.72 8.53
C LEU A 18 0.86 3.45 8.02
N LEU A 19 2.16 3.26 8.27
CA LEU A 19 2.89 2.08 7.85
C LEU A 19 2.46 0.86 8.68
N THR A 20 2.23 -0.23 7.97
CA THR A 20 1.84 -1.54 8.50
C THR A 20 2.68 -2.62 7.84
N PRO A 21 2.66 -3.87 8.36
CA PRO A 21 3.27 -5.01 7.68
C PRO A 21 2.74 -5.25 6.26
N GLY A 22 1.59 -4.67 5.89
CA GLY A 22 1.02 -4.80 4.55
C GLY A 22 1.18 -3.58 3.62
N GLY A 23 1.88 -2.53 4.06
CA GLY A 23 2.08 -1.27 3.32
C GLY A 23 1.50 -0.09 4.09
N ILE A 24 1.10 0.99 3.41
CA ILE A 24 0.49 2.16 4.04
C ILE A 24 -1.04 2.14 3.98
N MET A 25 -1.69 2.40 5.12
CA MET A 25 -3.14 2.58 5.20
C MET A 25 -3.57 3.89 4.53
N ALA A 26 -4.83 3.95 4.08
CA ALA A 26 -5.40 5.17 3.51
C ALA A 26 -5.48 6.32 4.53
N THR A 27 -5.90 6.00 5.76
CA THR A 27 -5.99 6.94 6.89
C THR A 27 -5.73 6.22 8.22
N GLU A 28 -5.81 6.97 9.32
CA GLU A 28 -5.75 6.44 10.69
C GLU A 28 -7.13 6.07 11.27
N TYR A 29 -8.20 6.45 10.59
CA TYR A 29 -9.56 6.41 11.12
C TYR A 29 -10.34 5.25 10.52
N GLU A 30 -11.05 4.51 11.36
CA GLU A 30 -11.93 3.43 10.93
C GLU A 30 -13.36 3.94 10.91
N THR A 31 -13.79 4.38 9.72
CA THR A 31 -15.11 5.00 9.51
C THR A 31 -16.13 4.04 8.88
N GLY A 32 -15.64 2.95 8.28
CA GLY A 32 -16.43 2.06 7.42
C GLY A 32 -16.42 2.45 5.94
N GLU A 33 -15.81 3.59 5.58
CA GLU A 33 -15.62 4.01 4.19
C GLU A 33 -14.46 3.26 3.52
N GLN A 34 -14.45 3.19 2.19
CA GLN A 34 -13.44 2.42 1.45
C GLN A 34 -12.04 3.05 1.53
N TRP A 35 -11.97 4.38 1.66
CA TRP A 35 -10.74 5.16 1.65
C TRP A 35 -10.23 5.48 3.05
N ASP A 36 -10.45 4.58 3.99
CA ASP A 36 -10.10 4.74 5.39
C ASP A 36 -9.40 3.48 5.93
N LYS A 37 -8.89 3.57 7.17
CA LYS A 37 -8.44 2.36 7.88
C LYS A 37 -9.61 1.35 7.88
N PRO A 38 -9.35 0.07 7.58
CA PRO A 38 -8.03 -0.56 7.52
C PRO A 38 -7.50 -0.87 6.11
N ASN A 39 -8.02 -0.17 5.10
CA ASN A 39 -7.73 -0.45 3.70
C ASN A 39 -6.42 0.17 3.22
N GLY A 40 -5.71 -0.60 2.39
CA GLY A 40 -4.58 -0.16 1.57
C GLY A 40 -4.92 -0.21 0.09
N TRP A 41 -4.50 0.82 -0.64
CA TRP A 41 -4.75 0.98 -2.08
C TRP A 41 -3.44 1.08 -2.83
N ALA A 42 -3.33 0.32 -3.94
CA ALA A 42 -2.18 0.32 -4.83
C ALA A 42 -1.68 1.74 -5.23
N PRO A 43 -2.55 2.69 -5.65
CA PRO A 43 -2.08 4.03 -6.00
C PRO A 43 -1.42 4.77 -4.84
N LEU A 44 -1.90 4.61 -3.61
CA LEU A 44 -1.31 5.26 -2.44
C LEU A 44 0.09 4.69 -2.17
N GLN A 45 0.25 3.37 -2.28
CA GLN A 45 1.57 2.73 -2.13
C GLN A 45 2.55 3.30 -3.16
N TRP A 46 2.14 3.35 -4.42
CA TRP A 46 3.00 3.84 -5.50
C TRP A 46 3.44 5.28 -5.27
N MET A 47 2.50 6.17 -4.94
CA MET A 47 2.81 7.58 -4.69
C MET A 47 3.75 7.76 -3.48
N ALA A 48 3.55 7.00 -2.40
CA ALA A 48 4.44 7.04 -1.25
C ALA A 48 5.84 6.52 -1.57
N ILE A 49 5.95 5.37 -2.23
CA ILE A 49 7.23 4.78 -2.65
C ILE A 49 8.02 5.76 -3.51
N GLN A 50 7.39 6.31 -4.56
CA GLN A 50 8.07 7.26 -5.44
C GLN A 50 8.40 8.57 -4.73
N GLY A 51 7.49 9.06 -3.88
CA GLY A 51 7.71 10.27 -3.10
C GLY A 51 8.91 10.16 -2.17
N PHE A 52 8.99 9.11 -1.35
CA PHE A 52 10.11 8.94 -0.42
C PHE A 52 11.44 8.75 -1.14
N LYS A 53 11.47 7.95 -2.22
CA LYS A 53 12.66 7.80 -3.06
C LYS A 53 13.12 9.11 -3.69
N LEU A 54 12.18 9.93 -4.18
CA LEU A 54 12.50 11.24 -4.76
C LEU A 54 13.18 12.18 -3.76
N TYR A 55 12.85 12.06 -2.47
CA TYR A 55 13.41 12.87 -1.39
C TYR A 55 14.55 12.18 -0.63
N GLY A 56 15.07 11.04 -1.13
CA GLY A 56 16.24 10.35 -0.59
C GLY A 56 15.98 9.36 0.56
N ASP A 57 14.72 9.09 0.91
CA ASP A 57 14.35 8.05 1.88
C ASP A 57 14.05 6.74 1.15
N ASP A 58 15.09 6.17 0.53
CA ASP A 58 15.00 4.89 -0.17
C ASP A 58 14.56 3.75 0.75
N MET A 59 14.99 3.78 2.01
CA MET A 59 14.66 2.75 3.00
C MET A 59 13.15 2.65 3.23
N LEU A 60 12.47 3.78 3.47
CA LEU A 60 11.00 3.76 3.63
C LEU A 60 10.29 3.37 2.35
N GLY A 61 10.76 3.88 1.21
CA GLY A 61 10.20 3.50 -0.09
C GLY A 61 10.28 1.99 -0.33
N ASP A 62 11.42 1.38 -0.04
CA ASP A 62 11.65 -0.06 -0.20
C ASP A 62 10.83 -0.88 0.79
N GLU A 63 10.70 -0.43 2.04
CA GLU A 63 9.88 -1.11 3.05
C GLU A 63 8.40 -1.16 2.63
N ILE A 64 7.85 -0.04 2.16
CA ILE A 64 6.47 0.01 1.65
C ILE A 64 6.30 -0.91 0.45
N ALA A 65 7.27 -0.90 -0.49
CA ALA A 65 7.23 -1.75 -1.68
C ALA A 65 7.21 -3.25 -1.34
N HIS A 66 8.12 -3.70 -0.47
CA HIS A 66 8.19 -5.10 -0.07
C HIS A 66 6.95 -5.55 0.72
N ASN A 67 6.47 -4.71 1.65
CA ASN A 67 5.27 -5.01 2.43
C ASN A 67 4.03 -5.14 1.53
N TRP A 68 3.90 -4.26 0.54
CA TRP A 68 2.81 -4.33 -0.43
C TRP A 68 2.90 -5.57 -1.34
N LEU A 69 4.09 -5.86 -1.90
CA LEU A 69 4.30 -7.05 -2.72
C LEU A 69 3.98 -8.33 -1.97
N LYS A 70 4.42 -8.43 -0.71
CA LYS A 70 4.10 -9.57 0.17
C LYS A 70 2.60 -9.72 0.39
N THR A 71 1.89 -8.62 0.63
CA THR A 71 0.43 -8.58 0.81
C THR A 71 -0.30 -9.13 -0.41
N VAL A 72 0.02 -8.58 -1.58
CA VAL A 72 -0.63 -8.98 -2.82
C VAL A 72 -0.29 -10.44 -3.17
N ASN A 73 0.98 -10.84 -3.01
CA ASN A 73 1.40 -12.22 -3.30
C ASN A 73 0.69 -13.22 -2.39
N HIS A 74 0.65 -12.97 -1.07
CA HIS A 74 -0.04 -13.87 -0.13
C HIS A 74 -1.50 -14.09 -0.52
N PHE A 75 -2.23 -13.01 -0.81
CA PHE A 75 -3.62 -13.09 -1.25
C PHE A 75 -3.76 -13.82 -2.60
N TYR A 76 -2.84 -13.57 -3.54
CA TYR A 76 -2.83 -14.23 -4.85
C TYR A 76 -2.57 -15.74 -4.75
N GLN A 77 -1.68 -16.18 -3.86
CA GLN A 77 -1.42 -17.61 -3.66
C GLN A 77 -2.66 -18.36 -3.14
N GLU A 78 -3.48 -17.72 -2.33
CA GLU A 78 -4.69 -18.31 -1.76
C GLU A 78 -5.90 -18.24 -2.71
N HIS A 79 -6.08 -17.11 -3.39
CA HIS A 79 -7.31 -16.82 -4.14
C HIS A 79 -7.14 -16.74 -5.66
N HIS A 80 -5.90 -16.80 -6.15
CA HIS A 80 -5.54 -16.73 -7.58
C HIS A 80 -6.06 -15.47 -8.31
N LYS A 81 -6.23 -14.37 -7.58
CA LYS A 81 -6.69 -13.09 -8.10
C LYS A 81 -6.03 -11.90 -7.41
N LEU A 82 -5.98 -10.77 -8.11
CA LEU A 82 -5.65 -9.46 -7.54
C LEU A 82 -6.96 -8.69 -7.35
N ILE A 83 -7.05 -7.87 -6.32
CA ILE A 83 -8.26 -7.13 -5.98
C ILE A 83 -7.99 -5.63 -5.92
N GLU A 84 -9.06 -4.85 -5.89
CA GLU A 84 -9.02 -3.39 -5.85
C GLU A 84 -8.25 -2.81 -4.66
N LYS A 85 -8.49 -3.35 -3.47
CA LYS A 85 -8.02 -2.85 -2.17
C LYS A 85 -7.88 -3.98 -1.17
N TYR A 86 -6.95 -3.84 -0.23
CA TYR A 86 -6.59 -4.90 0.72
C TYR A 86 -6.76 -4.43 2.15
N HIS A 87 -7.25 -5.31 3.01
CA HIS A 87 -7.17 -5.11 4.45
C HIS A 87 -5.72 -5.35 4.91
N ILE A 88 -5.02 -4.29 5.33
CA ILE A 88 -3.56 -4.34 5.59
C ILE A 88 -3.16 -4.05 7.04
N SER A 89 -4.12 -3.79 7.93
CA SER A 89 -3.80 -3.45 9.33
C SER A 89 -3.18 -4.59 10.14
N GLY A 90 -3.35 -5.84 9.69
CA GLY A 90 -2.81 -7.05 10.32
C GLY A 90 -1.73 -7.75 9.50
N GLY A 91 -1.15 -8.82 10.04
CA GLY A 91 -0.11 -9.60 9.36
C GLY A 91 -0.60 -10.54 8.26
N THR A 92 -1.91 -10.77 8.14
CA THR A 92 -2.53 -11.61 7.11
C THR A 92 -3.47 -10.75 6.28
N PRO A 93 -3.17 -10.54 4.99
CA PRO A 93 -4.00 -9.71 4.13
C PRO A 93 -5.33 -10.39 3.83
N ARG A 94 -6.38 -9.59 3.72
CA ARG A 94 -7.73 -10.05 3.36
C ARG A 94 -8.37 -9.04 2.39
N GLU A 95 -9.54 -9.39 1.88
CA GLU A 95 -10.38 -8.47 1.11
C GLU A 95 -10.62 -7.17 1.91
N GLY A 96 -10.29 -6.03 1.30
CA GLY A 96 -10.64 -4.72 1.84
C GLY A 96 -12.14 -4.46 1.68
N GLY A 97 -12.75 -3.79 2.66
CA GLY A 97 -14.20 -3.60 2.73
C GLY A 97 -14.65 -2.14 2.64
N GLY A 98 -15.91 -1.92 3.01
CA GLY A 98 -16.52 -0.58 3.16
C GLY A 98 -17.20 -0.03 1.91
N GLY A 99 -17.89 1.10 2.08
CA GLY A 99 -18.55 1.89 1.03
C GLY A 99 -19.72 1.22 0.31
N GLU A 100 -19.98 1.68 -0.91
CA GLU A 100 -21.29 1.55 -1.58
C GLU A 100 -21.45 0.30 -2.46
N TYR A 101 -20.36 -0.40 -2.82
CA TYR A 101 -20.41 -1.51 -3.77
C TYR A 101 -19.39 -2.63 -3.47
N PRO A 102 -19.63 -3.87 -3.97
CA PRO A 102 -18.75 -5.01 -3.75
C PRO A 102 -17.36 -4.83 -4.35
N LEU A 103 -16.38 -5.48 -3.73
CA LEU A 103 -14.99 -5.52 -4.18
C LEU A 103 -14.87 -6.06 -5.62
N GLN A 104 -13.94 -5.49 -6.39
CA GLN A 104 -13.70 -5.84 -7.80
C GLN A 104 -12.40 -6.64 -7.99
N ASP A 105 -12.45 -7.63 -8.89
CA ASP A 105 -11.34 -8.52 -9.22
C ASP A 105 -10.54 -8.02 -10.44
N GLY A 106 -9.24 -8.35 -10.49
CA GLY A 106 -8.33 -8.05 -11.60
C GLY A 106 -7.93 -6.57 -11.76
N PHE A 107 -8.14 -5.74 -10.74
CA PHE A 107 -8.16 -4.29 -10.83
C PHE A 107 -6.91 -3.64 -11.45
N GLY A 108 -7.12 -2.73 -12.41
CA GLY A 108 -6.07 -2.17 -13.27
C GLY A 108 -4.89 -1.52 -12.54
N TRP A 109 -5.14 -0.69 -11.52
CA TRP A 109 -4.03 -0.09 -10.76
C TRP A 109 -3.24 -1.13 -9.95
N THR A 110 -3.86 -2.21 -9.49
CA THR A 110 -3.21 -3.17 -8.61
C THR A 110 -2.23 -3.95 -9.46
N ASN A 111 -2.69 -4.41 -10.61
CA ASN A 111 -1.87 -5.08 -11.61
C ASN A 111 -0.72 -4.18 -12.06
N GLY A 112 -0.99 -2.90 -12.37
CA GLY A 112 0.02 -1.95 -12.85
C GLY A 112 1.11 -1.69 -11.81
N VAL A 113 0.74 -1.39 -10.57
CA VAL A 113 1.69 -1.12 -9.49
C VAL A 113 2.49 -2.37 -9.16
N VAL A 114 1.84 -3.52 -8.97
CA VAL A 114 2.51 -4.78 -8.64
C VAL A 114 3.49 -5.18 -9.74
N ARG A 115 3.09 -5.11 -11.02
CA ARG A 115 3.97 -5.40 -12.14
C ARG A 115 5.19 -4.49 -12.16
N ARG A 116 4.99 -3.19 -11.88
CA ARG A 116 6.10 -2.23 -11.84
C ARG A 116 7.04 -2.51 -10.67
N LEU A 117 6.50 -2.83 -9.49
CA LEU A 117 7.31 -3.16 -8.31
C LEU A 117 8.09 -4.46 -8.51
N ILE A 118 7.49 -5.51 -9.10
CA ILE A 118 8.22 -6.75 -9.44
C ILE A 118 9.39 -6.44 -10.38
N GLY A 119 9.20 -5.56 -11.37
CA GLY A 119 10.29 -5.14 -12.25
C GLY A 119 11.42 -4.36 -11.56
N LEU A 120 11.17 -3.78 -10.38
CA LEU A 120 12.17 -3.02 -9.61
C LEU A 120 12.83 -3.84 -8.50
N TYR A 121 12.08 -4.75 -7.88
CA TYR A 121 12.48 -5.47 -6.66
C TYR A 121 12.60 -6.99 -6.84
N GLY A 122 12.18 -7.53 -7.98
CA GLY A 122 12.07 -8.98 -8.22
C GLY A 122 10.71 -9.54 -7.79
N GLU A 123 10.54 -10.84 -8.03
CA GLU A 123 9.35 -11.56 -7.57
C GLU A 123 9.40 -11.76 -6.04
N PRO A 124 8.28 -11.55 -5.33
CA PRO A 124 8.18 -11.76 -3.88
C PRO A 124 8.20 -13.24 -3.46
#